data_AF-A0AAV9RYQ6-F1
#
_entry.id   AF-A0AAV9RYQ6-F1
#
_cell.length_a   1.000
_cell.length_b   1.000
_cell.length_c   1.000
_cell.angle_alpha   90.00
_cell.angle_beta   90.00
_cell.angle_gamma   90.00
#
_symmetry.space_group_name_H-M   'P 1'
#
loop_
_entity.id
_entity.type
_entity.pdbx_description
1 polymer ?
#
loop_
_entity_poly.entity_id
_entity_poly.type
_entity_poly.pdbx_seq_one_letter_code
_entity_poly.pdbx_strand_id
1 'polypeptide(L)'
;MVYRYRLETYTETRTSAWQFEPYNGQMVDGPQYGMSPPPWDIPVSLPQMYSVKVEKIRVPHSSFVKVCHKCQGCGRTRCASCFGRGMKRCTFCHGHGRARNKRCTSCHGRGRKRCLRCRGDGYKTCSVCHGAQNLLHFIQLTVTWKNNISDFIPDRQPDFPDKKFEKVSGDPFFIDENVLVYPIQGFPDQEICDVSTKLIHEHLYRFTSTSRILQQRQTIELVPLTHAFYSYSGKDYSFFVYGMENKVFTSKYPTTCTIL
;
A
#
# COMPACT_ATOMS: atom_id res chain seq x y z
N MET A 1 -27.88 -1.83 24.04
CA MET A 1 -27.33 -0.86 23.08
C MET A 1 -26.16 -0.18 23.74
N VAL A 2 -25.12 0.17 23.00
CA VAL A 2 -23.93 0.87 23.50
C VAL A 2 -23.60 2.01 22.55
N TYR A 3 -23.18 3.16 23.07
CA TYR A 3 -22.70 4.26 22.24
C TYR A 3 -21.31 3.96 21.67
N ARG A 4 -21.10 4.29 20.40
CA ARG A 4 -19.78 4.37 19.78
C ARG A 4 -19.58 5.78 19.25
N TYR A 5 -18.53 6.43 19.73
CA TYR A 5 -18.01 7.66 19.14
C TYR A 5 -16.96 7.32 18.09
N ARG A 6 -17.02 7.98 16.94
CA ARG A 6 -16.08 7.82 15.84
C ARG A 6 -15.65 9.19 15.35
N LEU A 7 -14.33 9.42 15.29
CA LEU A 7 -13.73 10.57 14.64
C LEU A 7 -12.97 10.12 13.38
N GLU A 8 -13.41 10.60 12.24
CA GLU A 8 -12.78 10.41 10.94
C GLU A 8 -12.08 11.70 10.53
N THR A 9 -10.79 11.63 10.21
CA THR A 9 -10.02 12.75 9.69
C THR A 9 -9.43 12.41 8.35
N TYR A 10 -9.97 13.06 7.34
CA TYR A 10 -9.58 12.87 5.97
C TYR A 10 -8.40 13.77 5.61
N THR A 11 -7.29 13.15 5.22
CA THR A 11 -6.01 13.82 5.02
C THR A 11 -5.47 13.58 3.63
N GLU A 12 -4.79 14.57 3.08
CA GLU A 12 -3.98 14.49 1.88
C GLU A 12 -2.50 14.64 2.21
N THR A 13 -1.67 13.78 1.63
CA THR A 13 -0.21 13.88 1.67
C THR A 13 0.35 13.83 0.27
N ARG A 14 1.44 14.57 0.04
CA ARG A 14 2.11 14.63 -1.26
C ARG A 14 3.60 14.35 -1.09
N THR A 15 4.12 13.43 -1.89
CA THR A 15 5.55 13.10 -1.92
C THR A 15 6.06 13.11 -3.35
N SER A 16 7.27 13.59 -3.57
CA SER A 16 7.90 13.64 -4.89
C SER A 16 9.15 12.78 -4.93
N ALA A 17 9.35 12.07 -6.05
CA ALA A 17 10.54 11.27 -6.27
C ALA A 17 10.93 11.26 -7.75
N TRP A 18 12.23 11.18 -8.04
CA TRP A 18 12.72 10.95 -9.39
C TRP A 18 12.37 9.54 -9.85
N GLN A 19 11.81 9.45 -11.05
CA GLN A 19 11.52 8.21 -11.75
C GLN A 19 12.11 8.25 -13.16
N PHE A 20 12.20 7.07 -13.79
CA PHE A 20 12.64 6.97 -15.17
C PHE A 20 12.01 5.77 -15.88
N GLU A 21 11.91 5.87 -17.20
CA GLU A 21 11.45 4.80 -18.08
C GLU A 21 12.25 4.76 -19.39
N PRO A 22 12.26 3.64 -20.13
CA PRO A 22 12.87 3.58 -21.47
C PRO A 22 12.30 4.65 -22.39
N TYR A 23 13.17 5.40 -23.07
CA TYR A 23 12.74 6.42 -24.02
C TYR A 23 12.56 5.83 -25.43
N ASN A 24 11.31 5.70 -25.85
CA ASN A 24 10.88 5.19 -27.16
C ASN A 24 10.16 6.27 -28.00
N GLY A 25 10.45 7.56 -27.74
CA GLY A 25 9.82 8.68 -28.44
C GLY A 25 8.59 9.28 -27.74
N GLN A 26 8.41 9.02 -26.44
CA GLN A 26 7.39 9.71 -25.64
C GLN A 26 7.59 11.24 -25.69
N MET A 27 6.52 12.01 -25.48
CA MET A 27 6.65 13.45 -25.33
C MET A 27 7.52 13.82 -24.12
N VAL A 28 8.42 14.78 -24.31
CA VAL A 28 9.35 15.25 -23.28
C VAL A 28 8.91 16.64 -22.84
N ASP A 29 8.06 16.69 -21.80
CA ASP A 29 7.68 17.95 -21.17
C ASP A 29 8.75 18.38 -20.16
N GLY A 30 9.75 19.10 -20.66
CA GLY A 30 10.90 19.57 -19.88
C GLY A 30 10.88 21.05 -19.53
N PRO A 31 11.94 21.54 -18.86
CA PRO A 31 12.01 22.92 -18.36
C PRO A 31 11.92 24.01 -19.44
N GLN A 32 12.10 23.65 -20.70
CA GLN A 32 11.92 24.56 -21.83
C GLN A 32 10.46 25.02 -22.02
N TYR A 33 9.49 24.28 -21.47
CA TYR A 33 8.06 24.62 -21.54
C TYR A 33 7.54 25.35 -20.29
N GLY A 34 8.38 25.52 -19.26
CA GLY A 34 8.01 26.20 -18.03
C GLY A 34 8.83 25.75 -16.81
N MET A 35 8.61 26.41 -15.69
CA MET A 35 9.17 25.96 -14.41
C MET A 35 8.30 24.87 -13.79
N SER A 36 8.91 23.81 -13.25
CA SER A 36 8.15 22.79 -12.53
C SER A 36 7.49 23.39 -11.28
N PRO A 37 6.15 23.26 -11.13
CA PRO A 37 5.45 23.78 -9.97
C PRO A 37 5.82 23.01 -8.69
N PRO A 38 5.70 23.62 -7.51
CA PRO A 38 5.86 22.90 -6.25
C PRO A 38 4.75 21.85 -6.07
N PRO A 39 4.95 20.84 -5.20
CA PRO A 39 4.04 19.71 -5.06
C PRO A 39 2.57 20.05 -4.86
N TRP A 40 2.25 21.12 -4.13
CA TRP A 40 0.88 21.53 -3.78
C TRP A 40 0.18 22.37 -4.85
N ASP A 41 0.92 22.97 -5.78
CA ASP A 41 0.37 23.78 -6.88
C ASP A 41 -0.03 22.90 -8.08
N ILE A 42 0.28 21.61 -8.02
CA ILE A 42 -0.12 20.66 -9.06
C ILE A 42 -1.61 20.33 -8.85
N PRO A 43 -2.48 20.59 -9.84
CA PRO A 43 -3.90 20.29 -9.71
C PRO A 43 -4.13 18.78 -9.70
N VAL A 44 -5.01 18.33 -8.81
CA VAL A 44 -5.39 16.91 -8.66
C VAL A 44 -6.89 16.82 -8.49
N SER A 45 -7.48 15.76 -9.04
CA SER A 45 -8.90 15.49 -8.83
C SER A 45 -9.12 14.95 -7.42
N LEU A 46 -9.89 15.65 -6.60
CA LEU A 46 -10.26 15.17 -5.27
C LEU A 46 -11.14 13.92 -5.44
N PRO A 47 -10.78 12.77 -4.84
CA PRO A 47 -11.62 11.58 -4.86
C PRO A 47 -12.83 11.74 -3.93
N GLN A 48 -13.69 10.73 -3.91
CA GLN A 48 -14.79 10.66 -2.95
C GLN A 48 -14.25 10.83 -1.52
N MET A 49 -14.90 11.70 -0.74
CA MET A 49 -14.50 11.95 0.65
C MET A 49 -14.49 10.67 1.47
N TYR A 50 -13.56 10.58 2.42
CA TYR A 50 -13.36 9.44 3.31
C TYR A 50 -12.96 8.12 2.61
N SER A 51 -12.58 8.15 1.33
CA SER A 51 -12.05 7.00 0.61
C SER A 51 -10.51 6.98 0.62
N VAL A 52 -9.90 5.80 0.70
CA VAL A 52 -8.44 5.68 0.57
C VAL A 52 -8.09 5.62 -0.91
N LYS A 53 -7.26 6.56 -1.38
CA LYS A 53 -6.78 6.59 -2.77
C LYS A 53 -5.32 7.02 -2.83
N VAL A 54 -4.57 6.41 -3.75
CA VAL A 54 -3.22 6.83 -4.11
C VAL A 54 -3.21 7.14 -5.61
N GLU A 55 -2.73 8.32 -5.98
CA GLU A 55 -2.59 8.74 -7.36
C GLU A 55 -1.15 9.15 -7.65
N LYS A 56 -0.66 8.74 -8.83
CA LYS A 56 0.70 9.01 -9.29
C LYS A 56 0.61 9.84 -10.56
N ILE A 57 1.18 11.03 -10.51
CA ILE A 57 1.19 11.96 -11.65
C ILE A 57 2.61 12.41 -11.93
N ARG A 58 2.90 12.70 -13.20
CA ARG A 58 4.17 13.32 -13.60
C ARG A 58 4.10 14.81 -13.31
N VAL A 59 5.13 15.36 -12.68
CA VAL A 59 5.22 16.80 -12.43
C VAL A 59 5.44 17.51 -13.77
N PRO A 60 4.64 18.54 -14.10
CA PRO A 60 4.83 19.31 -15.32
C PRO A 60 6.24 19.89 -15.45
N HIS A 61 6.72 19.96 -16.69
CA HIS A 61 8.01 20.53 -17.09
C HIS A 61 9.24 19.90 -16.41
N SER A 62 9.09 18.71 -15.81
CA SER A 62 10.17 18.03 -15.08
C SER A 62 10.91 16.97 -15.91
N SER A 63 10.44 16.71 -17.13
CA SER A 63 10.90 15.58 -17.94
C SER A 63 12.15 15.92 -18.74
N PHE A 64 13.10 15.00 -18.81
CA PHE A 64 14.26 15.13 -19.71
C PHE A 64 14.80 13.76 -20.09
N VAL A 65 15.50 13.69 -21.22
CA VAL A 65 16.12 12.45 -21.70
C VAL A 65 17.58 12.41 -21.30
N LYS A 66 18.02 11.28 -20.74
CA LYS A 66 19.43 10.99 -20.47
C LYS A 66 19.83 9.66 -21.08
N VAL A 67 21.11 9.54 -21.42
CA VAL A 67 21.71 8.27 -21.82
C VAL A 67 21.53 7.26 -20.70
N CYS A 68 21.16 6.02 -21.04
CA CYS A 68 20.94 4.98 -20.05
C CYS A 68 22.21 4.76 -19.21
N HIS A 69 22.11 5.00 -17.91
CA HIS A 69 23.23 4.86 -16.96
C HIS A 69 23.78 3.41 -16.91
N LYS A 70 22.99 2.41 -17.27
CA LYS A 70 23.39 1.00 -17.19
C LYS A 70 24.18 0.50 -18.40
N CYS A 71 23.81 0.91 -19.61
CA CYS A 71 24.46 0.48 -20.85
C CYS A 71 25.23 1.61 -21.54
N GLN A 72 25.25 2.82 -20.97
CA GLN A 72 25.94 3.99 -21.53
C GLN A 72 25.59 4.23 -23.00
N GLY A 73 24.31 4.07 -23.36
CA GLY A 73 23.83 4.27 -24.74
C GLY A 73 24.00 3.06 -25.67
N CYS A 74 24.64 1.96 -25.26
CA CYS A 74 24.82 0.81 -26.15
C CYS A 74 23.54 -0.03 -26.37
N GLY A 75 22.50 0.13 -25.54
CA GLY A 75 21.27 -0.69 -25.58
C GLY A 75 21.45 -2.15 -25.15
N ARG A 76 22.69 -2.60 -24.94
CA ARG A 76 23.06 -3.95 -24.52
C ARG A 76 24.09 -3.89 -23.39
N THR A 77 24.09 -4.89 -22.52
CA THR A 77 25.05 -5.06 -21.44
C THR A 77 25.88 -6.33 -21.65
N ARG A 78 27.16 -6.29 -21.27
CA ARG A 78 28.07 -7.43 -21.39
C ARG A 78 27.53 -8.62 -20.60
N CYS A 79 27.49 -9.80 -21.20
CA CYS A 79 27.07 -11.00 -20.48
C CYS A 79 28.10 -11.33 -19.39
N ALA A 80 27.74 -11.16 -18.12
CA ALA A 80 28.59 -11.50 -16.97
C ALA A 80 29.02 -12.98 -16.95
N SER A 81 28.21 -13.85 -17.57
CA SER A 81 28.48 -15.28 -17.61
C SER A 81 29.65 -15.66 -18.53
N CYS A 82 29.78 -15.04 -19.70
CA CYS A 82 30.88 -15.34 -20.64
C CYS A 82 31.87 -14.18 -20.80
N PHE A 83 31.69 -13.10 -20.03
CA PHE A 83 32.49 -11.88 -20.08
C PHE A 83 32.57 -11.28 -21.49
N GLY A 84 31.45 -11.26 -22.21
CA GLY A 84 31.42 -10.72 -23.58
C GLY A 84 31.82 -11.70 -24.68
N ARG A 85 32.37 -12.88 -24.35
CA ARG A 85 32.95 -13.79 -25.36
C ARG A 85 31.94 -14.63 -26.14
N GLY A 86 30.67 -14.66 -25.72
CA GLY A 86 29.65 -15.55 -26.31
C GLY A 86 29.85 -17.04 -26.01
N MET A 87 31.05 -17.46 -25.62
CA MET A 87 31.44 -18.84 -25.35
C MET A 87 31.96 -18.99 -23.91
N LYS A 88 31.74 -20.16 -23.32
CA LYS A 88 32.28 -20.57 -22.02
C LYS A 88 33.25 -21.74 -22.19
N ARG A 89 34.30 -21.80 -21.36
CA ARG A 89 35.18 -22.97 -21.26
C ARG A 89 34.33 -24.20 -20.95
N CYS A 90 34.51 -25.27 -21.71
CA CYS A 90 33.80 -26.52 -21.43
C CYS A 90 34.29 -27.05 -20.08
N THR A 91 33.37 -27.20 -19.13
CA THR A 91 33.67 -27.72 -17.79
C THR A 91 34.08 -29.19 -17.82
N PHE A 92 33.59 -29.96 -18.80
CA PHE A 92 33.88 -31.40 -18.93
C PHE A 92 35.29 -31.72 -19.43
N CYS A 93 35.89 -30.88 -20.29
CA CYS A 93 37.24 -31.09 -20.80
C CYS A 93 38.21 -29.99 -20.39
N HIS A 94 37.79 -29.10 -19.49
CA HIS A 94 38.53 -27.90 -19.09
C HIS A 94 39.19 -27.18 -20.27
N GLY A 95 38.50 -26.99 -21.40
CA GLY A 95 39.08 -26.27 -22.53
C GLY A 95 39.97 -27.08 -23.49
N HIS A 96 40.38 -28.30 -23.14
CA HIS A 96 41.29 -29.10 -23.97
C HIS A 96 40.62 -29.71 -25.21
N GLY A 97 39.29 -29.72 -25.27
CA GLY A 97 38.55 -30.35 -26.38
C GLY A 97 38.58 -31.88 -26.35
N ARG A 98 39.34 -32.49 -25.44
CA ARG A 98 39.45 -33.93 -25.23
C ARG A 98 39.20 -34.27 -23.76
N ALA A 99 38.59 -35.42 -23.51
CA ALA A 99 38.43 -36.00 -22.18
C ALA A 99 38.82 -37.48 -22.27
N ARG A 100 39.74 -37.93 -21.40
CA ARG A 100 40.29 -39.31 -21.43
C ARG A 100 40.76 -39.72 -22.84
N ASN A 101 41.58 -38.88 -23.48
CA ASN A 101 42.11 -39.05 -24.85
C ASN A 101 41.08 -39.17 -26.00
N LYS A 102 39.77 -39.08 -25.73
CA LYS A 102 38.71 -39.05 -26.75
C LYS A 102 38.20 -37.63 -26.99
N ARG A 103 37.66 -37.38 -28.19
CA ARG A 103 36.98 -36.11 -28.52
C ARG A 103 35.89 -35.85 -27.48
N CYS A 104 35.92 -34.68 -26.84
CA CYS A 104 34.92 -34.35 -25.83
C CYS A 104 33.54 -34.21 -26.49
N THR A 105 32.61 -35.09 -26.11
CA THR A 105 31.22 -35.10 -26.61
C THR A 105 30.47 -33.84 -26.21
N SER A 106 30.71 -33.37 -25.00
CA SER A 106 30.08 -32.19 -24.42
C SER A 106 30.29 -30.94 -25.29
N CYS A 107 31.52 -30.66 -25.77
CA CYS A 107 31.81 -29.51 -26.63
C CYS A 107 32.12 -29.87 -28.09
N HIS A 108 31.90 -31.11 -28.49
CA HIS A 108 32.26 -31.66 -29.81
C HIS A 108 33.70 -31.34 -30.24
N GLY A 109 34.66 -31.48 -29.33
CA GLY A 109 36.08 -31.21 -29.63
C GLY A 109 36.52 -29.74 -29.57
N ARG A 110 35.59 -28.77 -29.45
CA ARG A 110 35.93 -27.33 -29.50
C ARG A 110 36.57 -26.75 -28.24
N GLY A 111 36.57 -27.48 -27.13
CA GLY A 111 37.01 -26.98 -25.82
C GLY A 111 36.10 -25.92 -25.18
N ARG A 112 35.15 -25.35 -25.94
CA ARG A 112 34.23 -24.29 -25.50
C ARG A 112 32.80 -24.60 -25.89
N LYS A 113 31.85 -24.04 -25.14
CA LYS A 113 30.40 -24.16 -25.36
C LYS A 113 29.77 -22.79 -25.53
N ARG A 114 28.71 -22.71 -26.34
CA ARG A 114 27.86 -21.52 -26.46
C ARG A 114 27.36 -21.14 -25.07
N CYS A 115 27.51 -19.87 -24.70
CA CYS A 115 26.95 -19.36 -23.47
C CYS A 115 25.43 -19.35 -23.58
N LEU A 116 24.76 -20.20 -22.82
CA LEU A 116 23.29 -20.30 -22.83
C LEU A 116 22.63 -19.00 -22.35
N ARG A 117 23.25 -18.31 -21.37
CA ARG A 117 22.67 -17.08 -20.79
C ARG A 117 22.50 -15.96 -21.81
N CYS A 118 23.43 -15.79 -22.74
CA CYS A 118 23.36 -14.78 -23.81
C CYS A 118 23.15 -15.41 -25.18
N ARG A 119 22.81 -16.70 -25.24
CA ARG A 119 22.68 -17.47 -26.49
C ARG A 119 23.83 -17.19 -27.46
N GLY A 120 25.08 -17.20 -27.01
CA GLY A 120 26.23 -17.00 -27.91
C GLY A 120 26.56 -15.56 -28.29
N ASP A 121 25.68 -14.58 -28.04
CA ASP A 121 25.86 -13.21 -28.52
C ASP A 121 26.95 -12.43 -27.75
N GLY A 122 27.37 -12.92 -26.58
CA GLY A 122 28.29 -12.22 -25.69
C GLY A 122 27.67 -11.06 -24.92
N TYR A 123 26.55 -10.53 -25.40
CA TYR A 123 25.81 -9.42 -24.81
C TYR A 123 24.36 -9.82 -24.53
N LYS A 124 23.69 -9.03 -23.69
CA LYS A 124 22.26 -9.13 -23.43
C LYS A 124 21.62 -7.78 -23.65
N THR A 125 20.38 -7.74 -24.08
CA THR A 125 19.60 -6.49 -24.06
C THR A 125 19.68 -5.87 -22.67
N CYS A 126 19.85 -4.55 -22.61
CA CYS A 126 19.91 -3.84 -21.34
C CYS A 126 18.62 -4.07 -20.56
N SER A 127 18.72 -4.43 -19.28
CA SER A 127 17.54 -4.68 -18.43
C SER A 127 16.84 -3.41 -17.96
N VAL A 128 17.47 -2.24 -18.15
CA VAL A 128 16.95 -0.95 -17.68
C VAL A 128 16.27 -0.19 -18.81
N CYS A 129 16.96 -0.01 -19.96
CA CYS A 129 16.37 0.67 -21.11
C CYS A 129 15.75 -0.28 -22.15
N HIS A 130 15.82 -1.60 -21.95
CA HIS A 130 15.27 -2.60 -22.87
C HIS A 130 15.72 -2.46 -24.34
N GLY A 131 16.88 -1.86 -24.59
CA GLY A 131 17.41 -1.62 -25.94
C GLY A 131 17.21 -0.20 -26.44
N ALA A 132 16.43 0.64 -25.76
CA ALA A 132 16.12 2.02 -26.15
C ALA A 132 17.31 2.99 -26.07
N GLN A 133 18.41 2.58 -25.43
CA GLN A 133 19.66 3.35 -25.25
C GLN A 133 19.55 4.58 -24.33
N ASN A 134 18.41 5.25 -24.34
CA ASN A 134 18.09 6.42 -23.52
C ASN A 134 16.97 6.12 -22.52
N LEU A 135 16.91 6.93 -21.48
CA LEU A 135 15.89 6.92 -20.44
C LEU A 135 15.24 8.29 -20.37
N LEU A 136 13.92 8.31 -20.30
CA LEU A 136 13.14 9.49 -19.95
C LEU A 136 13.08 9.55 -18.43
N HIS A 137 13.65 10.61 -17.86
CA HIS A 137 13.58 10.91 -16.43
C HIS A 137 12.53 11.98 -16.19
N PHE A 138 11.83 11.90 -15.06
CA PHE A 138 10.83 12.88 -14.64
C PHE A 138 10.66 12.83 -13.12
N ILE A 139 10.09 13.88 -12.54
CA ILE A 139 9.65 13.86 -11.14
C ILE A 139 8.23 13.28 -11.12
N GLN A 140 8.02 12.23 -10.32
CA GLN A 140 6.70 11.69 -10.05
C GLN A 140 6.19 12.22 -8.72
N LEU A 141 5.03 12.83 -8.72
CA LEU A 141 4.27 13.19 -7.53
C LEU A 141 3.35 12.01 -7.17
N THR A 142 3.42 11.56 -5.92
CA THR A 142 2.51 10.58 -5.35
C THR A 142 1.63 11.29 -4.33
N VAL A 143 0.34 11.34 -4.62
CA VAL A 143 -0.69 11.98 -3.78
C VAL A 143 -1.46 10.87 -3.10
N THR A 144 -1.53 10.91 -1.78
CA THR A 144 -2.22 9.90 -0.97
C THR A 144 -3.29 10.56 -0.15
N TRP A 145 -4.53 10.15 -0.38
CA TRP A 145 -5.67 10.45 0.46
C TRP A 145 -5.95 9.29 1.38
N LYS A 146 -6.16 9.61 2.65
CA LYS A 146 -6.39 8.62 3.70
C LYS A 146 -7.45 9.12 4.67
N ASN A 147 -8.37 8.23 5.00
CA ASN A 147 -9.29 8.41 6.11
C ASN A 147 -8.66 7.83 7.39
N ASN A 148 -8.41 8.66 8.39
CA ASN A 148 -7.85 8.25 9.67
C ASN A 148 -8.96 8.19 10.70
N ILE A 149 -9.26 6.98 11.18
CA ILE A 149 -10.42 6.69 12.03
C ILE A 149 -9.92 6.41 13.45
N SER A 150 -10.55 7.06 14.43
CA SER A 150 -10.40 6.75 15.86
C SER A 150 -11.78 6.51 16.45
N ASP A 151 -11.96 5.35 17.07
CA ASP A 151 -13.22 4.93 17.69
C ASP A 151 -13.08 4.87 19.21
N PHE A 152 -14.17 5.18 19.91
CA PHE A 152 -14.29 5.06 21.36
C PHE A 152 -15.66 4.53 21.77
N ILE A 153 -15.67 3.70 22.82
CA ILE A 153 -16.85 3.05 23.36
C ILE A 153 -16.82 3.23 24.89
N PRO A 154 -17.75 3.99 25.47
CA PRO A 154 -17.81 4.24 26.92
C PRO A 154 -18.11 2.95 27.71
N ASP A 155 -19.20 2.24 27.36
CA ASP A 155 -19.68 1.07 28.10
C ASP A 155 -18.92 -0.22 27.73
N ARG A 156 -17.71 -0.37 28.26
CA ARG A 156 -16.93 -1.60 28.09
C ARG A 156 -17.55 -2.74 28.89
N GLN A 157 -18.13 -3.71 28.17
CA GLN A 157 -18.61 -4.94 28.79
C GLN A 157 -17.42 -5.86 29.11
N PRO A 158 -17.17 -6.25 30.38
CA PRO A 158 -15.98 -7.01 30.77
C PRO A 158 -15.79 -8.31 30.00
N ASP A 159 -16.90 -8.98 29.67
CA ASP A 159 -16.93 -10.26 28.96
C ASP A 159 -16.99 -10.11 27.43
N PHE A 160 -16.90 -8.90 26.89
CA PHE A 160 -16.96 -8.62 25.45
C PHE A 160 -15.72 -7.86 24.94
N PRO A 161 -15.02 -8.35 23.91
CA PRO A 161 -13.84 -7.68 23.39
C PRO A 161 -14.19 -6.52 22.45
N ASP A 162 -13.78 -5.29 22.81
CA ASP A 162 -14.05 -4.05 22.06
C ASP A 162 -13.68 -4.12 20.57
N LYS A 163 -12.61 -4.84 20.22
CA LYS A 163 -12.17 -5.05 18.81
C LYS A 163 -13.25 -5.67 17.93
N LYS A 164 -14.26 -6.32 18.51
CA LYS A 164 -15.40 -6.87 17.75
C LYS A 164 -16.26 -5.77 17.16
N PHE A 165 -16.27 -4.58 17.78
CA PHE A 165 -17.02 -3.44 17.26
C PHE A 165 -16.43 -2.87 15.97
N GLU A 166 -15.13 -3.01 15.70
CA GLU A 166 -14.49 -2.50 14.47
C GLU A 166 -15.15 -3.01 13.17
N LYS A 167 -15.82 -4.17 13.21
CA LYS A 167 -16.38 -4.83 12.04
C LYS A 167 -17.91 -4.84 12.00
N VAL A 168 -18.56 -3.98 12.79
CA VAL A 168 -20.03 -3.87 12.79
C VAL A 168 -20.46 -2.42 12.69
N SER A 169 -21.66 -2.22 12.15
CA SER A 169 -22.33 -0.93 12.09
C SER A 169 -23.28 -0.75 13.27
N GLY A 170 -23.44 0.50 13.70
CA GLY A 170 -24.52 0.97 14.56
C GLY A 170 -25.48 1.89 13.79
N ASP A 171 -26.56 2.26 14.45
CA ASP A 171 -27.50 3.27 13.95
C ASP A 171 -26.94 4.67 14.25
N PRO A 172 -26.67 5.52 13.25
CA PRO A 172 -26.10 6.84 13.48
C PRO A 172 -27.10 7.74 14.19
N PHE A 173 -26.76 8.13 15.42
CA PHE A 173 -27.56 9.03 16.24
C PHE A 173 -27.21 10.51 15.98
N PHE A 174 -25.92 10.78 15.73
CA PHE A 174 -25.40 12.12 15.46
C PHE A 174 -24.31 12.05 14.41
N ILE A 175 -24.32 12.97 13.44
CA ILE A 175 -23.27 13.13 12.44
C ILE A 175 -22.99 14.62 12.29
N ASP A 176 -21.73 15.00 12.39
CA ASP A 176 -21.25 16.35 12.13
C ASP A 176 -20.03 16.29 11.22
N GLU A 177 -20.02 17.13 10.19
CA GLU A 177 -18.97 17.21 9.17
C GLU A 177 -18.51 18.66 8.98
N ASN A 178 -17.21 18.90 9.07
CA ASN A 178 -16.61 20.21 8.85
C ASN A 178 -15.14 20.05 8.43
N VAL A 179 -14.45 21.13 8.01
CA VAL A 179 -13.00 21.07 7.75
C VAL A 179 -12.27 20.63 9.02
N LEU A 180 -12.65 21.24 10.15
CA LEU A 180 -12.31 20.84 11.50
C LEU A 180 -13.59 20.85 12.32
N VAL A 181 -13.91 19.72 12.95
CA VAL A 181 -15.11 19.62 13.79
C VAL A 181 -14.83 20.20 15.18
N TYR A 182 -15.89 20.70 15.83
CA TYR A 182 -15.80 21.18 17.21
C TYR A 182 -16.05 20.03 18.20
N PRO A 183 -15.46 20.08 19.40
CA PRO A 183 -15.77 19.11 20.44
C PRO A 183 -17.26 19.07 20.77
N ILE A 184 -17.77 17.87 21.00
CA ILE A 184 -19.18 17.65 21.38
C ILE A 184 -19.40 18.22 22.79
N GLN A 185 -20.48 18.99 22.94
CA GLN A 185 -20.90 19.58 24.21
C GLN A 185 -22.36 19.22 24.48
N GLY A 186 -22.70 19.02 25.76
CA GLY A 186 -24.08 18.77 26.19
C GLY A 186 -24.64 17.39 25.83
N PHE A 187 -23.80 16.44 25.39
CA PHE A 187 -24.22 15.06 25.21
C PHE A 187 -24.40 14.38 26.59
N PRO A 188 -25.42 13.53 26.80
CA PRO A 188 -25.69 12.92 28.11
C PRO A 188 -24.53 12.10 28.68
N ASP A 189 -23.76 11.45 27.81
CA ASP A 189 -22.54 10.74 28.18
C ASP A 189 -21.34 11.70 28.17
N GLN A 190 -20.86 12.04 29.37
CA GLN A 190 -19.73 12.97 29.52
C GLN A 190 -18.42 12.38 28.99
N GLU A 191 -18.26 11.05 29.00
CA GLU A 191 -17.04 10.43 28.46
C GLU A 191 -16.91 10.67 26.96
N ILE A 192 -18.04 10.70 26.23
CA ILE A 192 -18.05 11.03 24.81
C ILE A 192 -17.64 12.49 24.58
N CYS A 193 -18.11 13.43 25.42
CA CYS A 193 -17.70 14.84 25.33
C CYS A 193 -16.18 14.99 25.56
N ASP A 194 -15.65 14.32 26.59
CA ASP A 194 -14.24 14.39 26.96
C ASP A 194 -13.34 13.75 25.88
N VAL A 195 -13.77 12.59 25.35
CA VAL A 195 -13.03 11.89 24.30
C VAL A 195 -13.12 12.60 22.95
N SER A 196 -14.25 13.21 22.62
CA SER A 196 -14.38 14.08 21.44
C SER A 196 -13.32 15.18 21.48
N THR A 197 -13.24 15.93 22.60
CA THR A 197 -12.20 16.95 22.81
C THR A 197 -10.79 16.38 22.63
N LYS A 198 -10.50 15.26 23.28
CA LYS A 198 -9.18 14.62 23.23
C LYS A 198 -8.80 14.18 21.82
N LEU A 199 -9.66 13.44 21.13
CA LEU A 199 -9.37 12.87 19.81
C LEU A 199 -9.23 13.96 18.75
N ILE A 200 -10.03 15.04 18.82
CA ILE A 200 -9.89 16.19 17.92
C ILE A 200 -8.50 16.82 18.09
N HIS A 201 -8.06 17.10 19.32
CA HIS A 201 -6.73 17.63 19.59
C HIS A 201 -5.60 16.68 19.16
N GLU A 202 -5.73 15.39 19.44
CA GLU A 202 -4.74 14.38 19.02
C GLU A 202 -4.61 14.30 17.50
N HIS A 203 -5.73 14.31 16.77
CA HIS A 203 -5.74 14.31 15.30
C HIS A 203 -5.13 15.60 14.74
N LEU A 204 -5.48 16.76 15.30
CA LEU A 204 -4.88 18.03 14.93
C LEU A 204 -3.37 18.00 15.09
N TYR A 205 -2.87 17.62 16.27
CA TYR A 205 -1.42 17.54 16.52
C TYR A 205 -0.72 16.54 15.60
N ARG A 206 -1.34 15.37 15.39
CA ARG A 206 -0.75 14.28 14.58
C ARG A 206 -0.65 14.63 13.10
N PHE A 207 -1.64 15.33 12.53
CA PHE A 207 -1.75 15.46 11.08
C PHE A 207 -1.36 16.82 10.54
N THR A 208 -1.49 17.91 11.30
CA THR A 208 -1.22 19.27 10.80
C THR A 208 0.22 19.51 10.34
N SER A 209 1.19 18.77 10.87
CA SER A 209 2.62 18.93 10.52
C SER A 209 3.03 18.15 9.27
N THR A 210 2.36 17.03 8.96
CA THR A 210 2.77 16.11 7.88
C THR A 210 1.78 16.05 6.72
N SER A 211 0.55 16.49 6.93
CA SER A 211 -0.58 16.26 6.04
C SER A 211 -1.48 17.49 5.99
N ARG A 212 -2.18 17.67 4.88
CA ARG A 212 -3.28 18.63 4.80
C ARG A 212 -4.56 17.93 5.27
N ILE A 213 -5.20 18.44 6.31
CA ILE A 213 -6.55 18.01 6.69
C ILE A 213 -7.52 18.61 5.67
N LEU A 214 -8.32 17.76 5.03
CA LEU A 214 -9.33 18.16 4.06
C LEU A 214 -10.69 18.31 4.72
N GLN A 215 -11.04 17.33 5.57
CA GLN A 215 -12.33 17.29 6.25
C GLN A 215 -12.24 16.38 7.48
N GLN A 216 -13.05 16.66 8.48
CA GLN A 216 -13.33 15.79 9.60
C GLN A 216 -14.83 15.47 9.66
N ARG A 217 -15.12 14.24 10.03
CA ARG A 217 -16.46 13.81 10.42
C ARG A 217 -16.40 13.22 11.81
N GLN A 218 -17.33 13.60 12.66
CA GLN A 218 -17.58 12.90 13.89
C GLN A 218 -18.97 12.28 13.88
N THR A 219 -19.08 11.10 14.47
CA THR A 219 -20.31 10.32 14.50
C THR A 219 -20.49 9.71 15.89
N ILE A 220 -21.70 9.85 16.44
CA ILE A 220 -22.15 9.02 17.56
C ILE A 220 -23.15 8.05 16.99
N GLU A 221 -22.92 6.76 17.19
CA GLU A 221 -23.84 5.70 16.76
C GLU A 221 -24.22 4.80 17.92
N LEU A 222 -25.44 4.27 17.85
CA LEU A 222 -25.97 3.26 18.75
C LEU A 222 -25.69 1.89 18.17
N VAL A 223 -24.79 1.15 18.81
CA VAL A 223 -24.47 -0.22 18.39
C VAL A 223 -25.32 -1.20 19.21
N PRO A 224 -26.11 -2.08 18.55
CA PRO A 224 -26.79 -3.16 19.24
C PRO A 224 -25.78 -4.06 19.95
N LEU A 225 -26.08 -4.35 21.21
CA LEU A 225 -25.35 -5.33 22.02
C LEU A 225 -26.35 -5.94 22.99
N THR A 226 -26.53 -7.25 22.87
CA THR A 226 -27.46 -8.04 23.66
C THR A 226 -26.71 -9.23 24.24
N HIS A 227 -26.72 -9.37 25.56
CA HIS A 227 -26.18 -10.54 26.26
C HIS A 227 -27.31 -11.54 26.48
N ALA A 228 -27.22 -12.69 25.81
CA ALA A 228 -28.20 -13.76 25.91
C ALA A 228 -27.67 -14.86 26.82
N PHE A 229 -28.51 -15.30 27.75
CA PHE A 229 -28.26 -16.42 28.64
C PHE A 229 -29.14 -17.60 28.21
N TYR A 230 -28.57 -18.80 28.19
CA TYR A 230 -29.31 -20.01 27.87
C TYR A 230 -28.77 -21.19 28.67
N SER A 231 -29.66 -22.13 28.97
CA SER A 231 -29.30 -23.37 29.65
C SER A 231 -29.37 -24.53 28.65
N TYR A 232 -28.33 -25.36 28.60
CA TYR A 232 -28.28 -26.54 27.75
C TYR A 232 -27.65 -27.71 28.52
N SER A 233 -28.28 -28.89 28.49
CA SER A 233 -27.80 -30.09 29.19
C SER A 233 -27.45 -29.85 30.68
N GLY A 234 -28.27 -29.05 31.37
CA GLY A 234 -28.08 -28.72 32.79
C GLY A 234 -26.92 -27.77 33.10
N LYS A 235 -26.30 -27.16 32.08
CA LYS A 235 -25.26 -26.14 32.23
C LYS A 235 -25.74 -24.80 31.68
N ASP A 236 -25.37 -23.73 32.34
CA ASP A 236 -25.66 -22.37 31.90
C ASP A 236 -24.54 -21.84 31.01
N TYR A 237 -24.96 -21.18 29.94
CA TYR A 237 -24.11 -20.60 28.92
C TYR A 237 -24.58 -19.19 28.60
N SER A 238 -23.70 -18.42 27.97
CA SER A 238 -24.07 -17.11 27.46
C SER A 238 -23.33 -16.78 26.16
N PHE A 239 -23.96 -15.94 25.35
CA PHE A 239 -23.36 -15.35 24.16
C PHE A 239 -23.83 -13.92 23.99
N PHE A 240 -23.08 -13.16 23.21
CA PHE A 240 -23.40 -11.81 22.82
C PHE A 240 -23.87 -11.80 21.37
N VAL A 241 -24.95 -11.08 21.10
CA VAL A 241 -25.35 -10.65 19.76
C VAL A 241 -25.03 -9.18 19.64
N TYR A 242 -24.32 -8.78 18.60
CA TYR A 242 -23.82 -7.41 18.47
C TYR A 242 -23.80 -6.92 17.02
N GLY A 243 -23.91 -5.59 16.87
CA GLY A 243 -24.00 -4.92 15.58
C GLY A 243 -25.36 -5.07 14.91
N MET A 244 -25.63 -4.20 13.93
CA MET A 244 -26.82 -4.31 13.07
C MET A 244 -26.81 -5.59 12.22
N GLU A 245 -25.63 -6.19 12.02
CA GLU A 245 -25.45 -7.46 11.30
C GLU A 245 -25.75 -8.69 12.16
N ASN A 246 -26.18 -8.53 13.42
CA ASN A 246 -26.49 -9.62 14.36
C ASN A 246 -25.34 -10.64 14.51
N LYS A 247 -24.10 -10.17 14.62
CA LYS A 247 -22.95 -11.07 14.81
C LYS A 247 -22.98 -11.69 16.19
N VAL A 248 -22.52 -12.93 16.29
CA VAL A 248 -22.51 -13.70 17.54
C VAL A 248 -21.09 -13.84 18.07
N PHE A 249 -20.91 -13.58 19.37
CA PHE A 249 -19.67 -13.84 20.10
C PHE A 249 -19.96 -14.68 21.34
N THR A 250 -19.19 -15.73 21.56
CA THR A 250 -19.25 -16.53 22.79
C THR A 250 -17.84 -16.75 23.31
N SER A 251 -17.65 -16.53 24.62
CA SER A 251 -16.38 -16.76 25.32
C SER A 251 -16.14 -18.24 25.62
N LYS A 252 -17.22 -19.03 25.73
CA LYS A 252 -17.23 -20.46 26.05
C LYS A 252 -18.18 -21.18 25.10
N TYR A 253 -17.66 -21.62 23.96
CA TYR A 253 -18.42 -22.46 23.05
C TYR A 253 -18.62 -23.85 23.71
N PRO A 254 -19.85 -24.36 23.87
CA PRO A 254 -20.04 -25.74 24.29
C PRO A 254 -19.43 -26.65 23.23
N THR A 255 -18.33 -27.32 23.56
CA THR A 255 -17.69 -28.29 22.67
C THR A 255 -18.70 -29.34 22.21
N THR A 256 -18.64 -29.60 20.89
CA THR A 256 -19.31 -30.66 20.11
C THR A 256 -20.84 -30.57 19.94
N CYS A 257 -21.30 -29.71 19.01
CA CYS A 257 -22.46 -30.05 18.21
C CYS A 257 -22.10 -31.25 17.32
N THR A 258 -22.53 -32.45 17.70
CA THR A 258 -22.65 -33.56 16.75
C THR A 258 -24.07 -33.51 16.19
N ILE A 259 -24.18 -33.43 14.87
CA ILE A 259 -25.43 -33.69 14.17
C ILE A 259 -25.65 -35.20 14.33
N LEU A 260 -26.67 -35.60 15.10
CA LEU A 260 -27.21 -36.96 15.09
C LEU A 260 -28.16 -37.12 13.91
#